data_AF-A0A2V6EW77-F1
#
_entry.id   AF-A0A2V6EW77-F1
#
_cell.length_a   1.000
_cell.length_b   1.000
_cell.length_c   1.000
_cell.angle_alpha   90.00
_cell.angle_beta   90.00
_cell.angle_gamma   90.00
#
_symmetry.space_group_name_H-M   'P 1'
#
loop_
_entity.id
_entity.type
_entity.pdbx_description
1 polymer ?
#
loop_
_entity_poly.entity_id
_entity_poly.type
_entity_poly.pdbx_seq_one_letter_code
_entity_poly.pdbx_strand_id
1 'polypeptide(L)'
;RLWNEGLDYEATYQLDTSIFGRGDFGTFNFTVNGNYLSRVVWQPSPTERRVNVDGQFLGPRRGSFPQNRWYMSLFYDLGGLDAGATVHFIGQMSDLVTGGKATNFQGVERKIREWATLDLILNYTFNFTASVAQNQVAGYASDGGKNAGIEDGKGRNILPVSTAEYSSGAWRGWLNHTTITLGMNNVLDQDPPFAFGGYDQRTANIRGRTWYVALTKRF
;
A
#
# COMPACT_ATOMS: atom_id res chain seq x y z
N ARG A 1 29.13 14.02 -16.98
CA ARG A 1 27.74 14.14 -17.49
C ARG A 1 27.17 12.75 -17.76
N LEU A 2 25.85 12.58 -17.59
CA LEU A 2 25.13 11.33 -17.83
C LEU A 2 24.06 11.57 -18.91
N TRP A 3 23.86 10.59 -19.78
CA TRP A 3 22.77 10.53 -20.75
C TRP A 3 22.13 9.15 -20.67
N ASN A 4 20.82 9.08 -20.73
CA ASN A 4 20.07 7.85 -20.74
C ASN A 4 19.04 7.86 -21.86
N GLU A 5 18.85 6.69 -22.47
CA GLU A 5 17.79 6.41 -23.44
C GLU A 5 16.99 5.23 -22.89
N GLY A 6 15.68 5.29 -23.03
CA GLY A 6 14.81 4.29 -22.42
C GLY A 6 13.33 4.55 -22.63
N LEU A 7 12.54 3.69 -22.02
CA LEU A 7 11.08 3.75 -21.97
C LEU A 7 10.66 3.78 -20.50
N ASP A 8 9.87 4.77 -20.13
CA ASP A 8 9.09 4.74 -18.89
C ASP A 8 7.66 4.33 -19.24
N TYR A 9 7.06 3.45 -18.45
CA TYR A 9 5.71 2.95 -18.70
C TYR A 9 4.91 2.85 -17.40
N GLU A 10 3.61 3.08 -17.53
CA GLU A 10 2.64 2.88 -16.46
C GLU A 10 1.33 2.35 -17.06
N ALA A 11 0.73 1.38 -16.38
CA ALA A 11 -0.61 0.91 -16.68
C ALA A 11 -1.36 0.69 -15.37
N THR A 12 -2.60 1.18 -15.33
CA THR A 12 -3.52 0.97 -14.21
C THR A 12 -4.83 0.42 -14.75
N TYR A 13 -5.39 -0.55 -14.04
CA TYR A 13 -6.66 -1.18 -14.38
C TYR A 13 -7.48 -1.43 -13.11
N GLN A 14 -8.76 -1.03 -13.16
CA GLN A 14 -9.72 -1.28 -12.09
C GLN A 14 -10.76 -2.28 -12.59
N LEU A 15 -10.95 -3.36 -11.84
CA LEU A 15 -11.98 -4.37 -12.04
C LEU A 15 -13.02 -4.25 -10.94
N ASP A 16 -14.17 -3.70 -11.29
CA ASP A 16 -15.38 -3.79 -10.48
C ASP A 16 -16.05 -5.14 -10.75
N THR A 17 -16.16 -5.99 -9.72
CA THR A 17 -16.69 -7.35 -9.88
C THR A 17 -18.20 -7.41 -10.08
N SER A 18 -18.94 -6.31 -9.86
CA SER A 18 -20.37 -6.22 -10.16
C SER A 18 -20.69 -6.50 -11.63
N ILE A 19 -19.71 -6.30 -12.53
CA ILE A 19 -19.81 -6.61 -13.96
C ILE A 19 -20.17 -8.08 -14.27
N PHE A 20 -19.88 -9.00 -13.34
CA PHE A 20 -20.12 -10.43 -13.55
C PHE A 20 -21.57 -10.86 -13.29
N GLY A 21 -22.43 -9.96 -12.77
CA GLY A 21 -23.86 -10.23 -12.58
C GLY A 21 -24.19 -11.34 -11.56
N ARG A 22 -23.24 -11.71 -10.70
CA ARG A 22 -23.37 -12.79 -9.68
C ARG A 22 -23.20 -12.29 -8.24
N GLY A 23 -23.34 -10.98 -8.03
CA GLY A 23 -23.05 -10.30 -6.77
C GLY A 23 -21.83 -9.39 -6.89
N ASP A 24 -21.71 -8.45 -5.95
CA ASP A 24 -20.56 -7.56 -5.81
C ASP A 24 -19.57 -8.20 -4.82
N PHE A 25 -18.41 -8.61 -5.33
CA PHE A 25 -17.32 -9.18 -4.56
C PHE A 25 -16.23 -8.15 -4.26
N GLY A 26 -16.47 -6.87 -4.56
CA GLY A 26 -15.54 -5.78 -4.35
C GLY A 26 -14.86 -5.32 -5.63
N THR A 27 -13.84 -4.48 -5.44
CA THR A 27 -13.07 -3.88 -6.53
C THR A 27 -11.61 -4.28 -6.43
N PHE A 28 -11.01 -4.67 -7.55
CA PHE A 28 -9.57 -4.88 -7.67
C PHE A 28 -8.92 -3.74 -8.45
N ASN A 29 -7.84 -3.18 -7.92
CA ASN A 29 -7.02 -2.17 -8.58
C ASN A 29 -5.64 -2.75 -8.85
N PHE A 30 -5.26 -2.83 -10.12
CA PHE A 30 -3.98 -3.29 -10.59
C PHE A 30 -3.19 -2.09 -11.11
N THR A 31 -1.95 -1.94 -10.67
CA THR A 31 -1.02 -0.95 -11.22
C THR A 31 0.32 -1.59 -11.50
N VAL A 32 0.90 -1.32 -12.66
CA VAL A 32 2.30 -1.61 -12.96
C VAL A 32 2.96 -0.34 -13.47
N ASN A 33 4.11 -0.01 -12.91
CA ASN A 33 4.93 1.12 -13.36
C ASN A 33 6.37 0.65 -13.41
N GLY A 34 7.11 1.08 -14.42
CA GLY A 34 8.51 0.78 -14.50
C GLY A 34 9.22 1.56 -15.57
N ASN A 35 10.51 1.24 -15.68
CA ASN A 35 11.36 1.75 -16.72
C ASN A 35 12.20 0.65 -17.33
N TYR A 36 12.58 0.91 -18.58
CA TYR A 36 13.56 0.15 -19.33
C TYR A 36 14.63 1.10 -19.85
N LEU A 37 15.87 0.92 -19.41
CA LEU A 37 17.02 1.68 -19.88
C LEU A 37 17.70 0.90 -21.01
N SER A 38 17.58 1.38 -22.24
CA SER A 38 18.25 0.77 -23.40
C SER A 38 19.73 1.14 -23.45
N ARG A 39 20.06 2.34 -22.97
CA ARG A 39 21.43 2.87 -23.02
C ARG A 39 21.67 3.87 -21.91
N VAL A 40 22.81 3.76 -21.25
CA VAL A 40 23.28 4.77 -20.30
C VAL A 40 24.71 5.13 -20.63
N VAL A 41 24.94 6.37 -21.06
CA VAL A 41 26.28 6.86 -21.39
C VAL A 41 26.75 7.78 -20.28
N TRP A 42 27.98 7.56 -19.84
CA TRP A 42 28.66 8.39 -18.86
C TRP A 42 29.92 9.01 -19.44
N GLN A 43 30.16 10.28 -19.14
CA GLN A 43 31.40 10.99 -19.42
C GLN A 43 31.95 11.56 -18.10
N PRO A 44 33.11 11.07 -17.61
CA PRO A 44 33.65 11.49 -16.32
C PRO A 44 34.07 12.97 -16.29
N SER A 45 34.78 13.43 -17.33
CA SER A 45 35.20 14.82 -17.50
C SER A 45 35.04 15.28 -18.95
N PRO A 46 35.03 16.60 -19.24
CA PRO A 46 34.89 17.12 -20.61
C PRO A 46 35.95 16.59 -21.59
N THR A 47 37.13 16.21 -21.09
CA THR A 47 38.27 15.74 -21.88
C THR A 47 38.30 14.22 -22.06
N GLU A 48 37.53 13.46 -21.28
CA GLU A 48 37.50 12.01 -21.36
C GLU A 48 36.42 11.49 -22.32
N ARG A 49 36.65 10.29 -22.85
CA ARG A 49 35.71 9.61 -23.74
C ARG A 49 34.43 9.24 -23.00
N ARG A 50 33.31 9.28 -23.73
CA ARG A 50 32.03 8.70 -23.32
C ARG A 50 32.14 7.17 -23.24
N VAL A 51 31.68 6.60 -22.13
CA VAL A 51 31.62 5.15 -21.88
C VAL A 51 30.18 4.71 -21.69
N ASN A 52 29.85 3.52 -22.19
CA ASN A 52 28.53 2.91 -21.95
C ASN A 52 28.56 2.18 -20.61
N VAL A 53 27.52 2.38 -19.81
CA VAL A 53 27.39 1.89 -18.42
C VAL A 53 25.99 1.32 -18.18
N ASP A 54 25.28 0.92 -19.24
CA ASP A 54 24.01 0.21 -19.13
C ASP A 54 24.19 -1.12 -18.38
N GLY A 55 23.24 -1.44 -17.50
CA GLY A 55 23.32 -2.66 -16.68
C GLY A 55 24.42 -2.65 -15.62
N GLN A 56 25.12 -1.53 -15.38
CA GLN A 56 26.26 -1.49 -14.46
C GLN A 56 25.95 -0.80 -13.13
N PHE A 57 26.59 -1.28 -12.06
CA PHE A 57 26.74 -0.59 -10.79
C PHE A 57 28.09 0.13 -10.75
N LEU A 58 28.05 1.46 -10.66
CA LEU A 58 29.25 2.31 -10.69
C LEU A 58 29.75 2.72 -9.30
N GLY A 59 29.35 1.95 -8.28
CA GLY A 59 29.70 2.21 -6.88
C GLY A 59 28.72 3.14 -6.15
N PRO A 60 28.83 3.23 -4.82
CA PRO A 60 27.84 3.90 -3.95
C PRO A 60 27.67 5.40 -4.24
N ARG A 61 28.68 6.06 -4.79
CA ARG A 61 28.61 7.48 -5.15
C ARG A 61 27.78 7.75 -6.41
N ARG A 62 27.75 6.80 -7.34
CA ARG A 62 27.13 6.96 -8.66
C ARG A 62 25.81 6.20 -8.75
N GLY A 63 25.69 5.09 -8.02
CA GLY A 63 24.51 4.23 -8.01
C GLY A 63 24.56 3.17 -9.11
N SER A 64 23.43 2.51 -9.28
CA SER A 64 23.19 1.48 -10.28
C SER A 64 22.34 1.94 -11.45
N PHE A 65 22.52 1.26 -12.59
CA PHE A 65 21.76 1.45 -13.82
C PHE A 65 21.20 0.11 -14.32
N PRO A 66 20.29 -0.55 -13.57
CA PRO A 66 19.62 -1.76 -14.04
C PRO A 66 18.87 -1.45 -15.34
N GLN A 67 18.90 -2.40 -16.29
CA GLN A 67 18.18 -2.23 -17.55
C GLN A 67 16.66 -2.17 -17.34
N ASN A 68 16.15 -2.77 -16.27
CA ASN A 68 14.73 -2.88 -16.00
C ASN A 68 14.48 -2.75 -14.51
N ARG A 69 13.61 -1.81 -14.13
CA ARG A 69 13.11 -1.64 -12.78
C ARG A 69 11.63 -1.37 -12.85
N TRP A 70 10.84 -2.10 -12.07
CA TRP A 70 9.40 -1.90 -12.04
C TRP A 70 8.85 -2.23 -10.67
N TYR A 71 7.67 -1.70 -10.39
CA TYR A 71 6.84 -2.16 -9.28
C TYR A 71 5.44 -2.46 -9.79
N MET A 72 4.81 -3.42 -9.15
CA MET A 72 3.45 -3.84 -9.44
C MET A 72 2.67 -3.84 -8.13
N SER A 73 1.43 -3.36 -8.16
CA SER A 73 0.55 -3.43 -7.01
C SER A 73 -0.82 -3.99 -7.39
N LEU A 74 -1.40 -4.73 -6.46
CA LEU A 74 -2.76 -5.22 -6.48
C LEU A 74 -3.43 -4.82 -5.18
N PHE A 75 -4.48 -4.00 -5.27
CA PHE A 75 -5.32 -3.64 -4.14
C PHE A 75 -6.73 -4.19 -4.33
N TYR A 76 -7.33 -4.60 -3.24
CA TYR A 76 -8.68 -5.12 -3.15
C TYR A 76 -9.45 -4.32 -2.11
N ASP A 77 -10.64 -3.87 -2.44
CA ASP A 77 -11.57 -3.22 -1.52
C ASP A 77 -12.92 -3.94 -1.52
N LEU A 78 -13.43 -4.25 -0.32
CA LEU A 78 -14.79 -4.72 -0.10
C LEU A 78 -15.29 -4.35 1.30
N GLY A 79 -16.30 -3.48 1.37
CA GLY A 79 -17.12 -3.32 2.58
C GLY A 79 -16.32 -2.90 3.83
N GLY A 80 -15.26 -2.11 3.65
CA GLY A 80 -14.35 -1.65 4.71
C GLY A 80 -13.11 -2.52 4.89
N LEU A 81 -13.00 -3.66 4.19
CA LEU A 81 -11.75 -4.41 4.07
C LEU A 81 -10.96 -3.87 2.87
N ASP A 82 -9.77 -3.33 3.13
CA ASP A 82 -8.80 -3.00 2.07
C ASP A 82 -7.57 -3.90 2.22
N ALA A 83 -7.24 -4.68 1.20
CA ALA A 83 -6.03 -5.49 1.17
C ALA A 83 -5.14 -5.08 0.00
N GLY A 84 -3.83 -5.16 0.18
CA GLY A 84 -2.86 -4.77 -0.83
C GLY A 84 -1.64 -5.67 -0.88
N ALA A 85 -1.13 -5.88 -2.08
CA ALA A 85 0.15 -6.53 -2.34
C ALA A 85 0.96 -5.69 -3.32
N THR A 86 2.22 -5.41 -2.99
CA THR A 86 3.13 -4.65 -3.86
C THR A 86 4.41 -5.44 -4.07
N VAL A 87 4.78 -5.65 -5.32
CA VAL A 87 6.06 -6.22 -5.72
C VAL A 87 6.96 -5.09 -6.18
N HIS A 88 8.18 -5.03 -5.65
CA HIS A 88 9.26 -4.19 -6.17
C HIS A 88 10.27 -5.09 -6.87
N PHE A 89 10.72 -4.73 -8.07
CA PHE A 89 11.68 -5.50 -8.85
C PHE A 89 12.81 -4.63 -9.39
N ILE A 90 14.03 -5.14 -9.27
CA ILE A 90 15.25 -4.57 -9.84
C ILE A 90 15.93 -5.65 -10.68
N GLY A 91 16.20 -5.34 -11.94
CA GLY A 91 16.88 -6.22 -12.88
C GLY A 91 18.32 -6.50 -12.49
N GLN A 92 18.84 -7.58 -13.06
CA GLN A 92 20.25 -7.96 -12.93
C GLN A 92 21.18 -6.83 -13.41
N MET A 93 22.36 -6.79 -12.82
CA MET A 93 23.39 -5.82 -13.14
C MET A 93 24.77 -6.49 -13.10
N SER A 94 25.80 -5.74 -13.43
CA SER A 94 27.17 -6.11 -13.14
C SER A 94 27.93 -5.02 -12.42
N ASP A 95 28.94 -5.40 -11.65
CA ASP A 95 29.97 -4.50 -11.17
C ASP A 95 31.35 -4.96 -11.61
N LEU A 96 32.28 -4.01 -11.58
CA LEU A 96 33.68 -4.32 -11.85
C LEU A 96 34.41 -4.45 -10.53
N VAL A 97 34.81 -5.68 -10.21
CA VAL A 97 35.73 -5.91 -9.09
C VAL A 97 37.14 -5.58 -9.60
N THR A 98 37.55 -4.32 -9.43
CA THR A 98 38.89 -3.90 -9.89
C THR A 98 39.92 -4.05 -8.77
N GLY A 99 40.82 -5.01 -8.91
CA GLY A 99 42.11 -5.01 -8.22
C GLY A 99 43.08 -4.01 -8.86
N GLY A 100 42.75 -2.70 -8.86
CA GLY A 100 43.65 -1.63 -9.28
C GLY A 100 43.06 -0.57 -10.23
N LYS A 101 43.13 0.70 -9.81
CA LYS A 101 42.92 1.99 -10.54
C LYS A 101 41.84 2.01 -11.64
N ALA A 102 40.72 2.65 -11.28
CA ALA A 102 39.48 2.89 -12.03
C ALA A 102 39.58 3.80 -13.28
N THR A 103 40.64 3.71 -14.08
CA THR A 103 40.79 4.49 -15.32
C THR A 103 40.62 3.64 -16.58
N ASN A 104 40.81 2.33 -16.47
CA ASN A 104 40.51 1.36 -17.53
C ASN A 104 39.66 0.27 -16.90
N PHE A 105 38.46 0.04 -17.41
CA PHE A 105 37.51 -0.98 -16.95
C PHE A 105 38.00 -2.42 -17.20
N GLN A 106 39.24 -2.75 -16.82
CA GLN A 106 39.92 -4.04 -16.96
C GLN A 106 39.78 -4.89 -15.67
N GLY A 107 38.60 -4.85 -15.04
CA GLY A 107 38.27 -5.66 -13.88
C GLY A 107 37.57 -6.97 -14.27
N VAL A 108 37.50 -7.93 -13.35
CA VAL A 108 36.59 -9.06 -13.50
C VAL A 108 35.18 -8.52 -13.32
N GLU A 109 34.36 -8.65 -14.35
CA GLU A 109 32.93 -8.34 -14.28
C GLU A 109 32.24 -9.39 -13.42
N ARG A 110 31.57 -8.94 -12.36
CA ARG A 110 30.79 -9.79 -11.48
C ARG A 110 29.32 -9.44 -11.62
N LYS A 111 28.51 -10.48 -11.78
CA LYS A 111 27.06 -10.36 -11.85
C LYS A 111 26.46 -10.06 -10.48
N ILE A 112 25.66 -9.01 -10.41
CA ILE A 112 24.74 -8.70 -9.31
C ILE A 112 23.38 -9.26 -9.71
N ARG A 113 22.83 -10.15 -8.88
CA ARG A 113 21.52 -10.78 -9.16
C ARG A 113 20.40 -9.77 -9.08
N GLU A 114 19.33 -10.06 -9.83
CA GLU A 114 18.04 -9.41 -9.69
C GLU A 114 17.53 -9.46 -8.24
N TRP A 115 16.73 -8.47 -7.86
CA TRP A 115 16.18 -8.36 -6.53
C TRP A 115 14.69 -8.05 -6.59
N ALA A 116 13.91 -8.82 -5.84
CA ALA A 116 12.48 -8.65 -5.76
C ALA A 116 12.03 -8.70 -4.29
N THR A 117 11.16 -7.75 -3.90
CA THR A 117 10.51 -7.77 -2.59
C THR A 117 9.00 -7.78 -2.75
N LEU A 118 8.31 -8.39 -1.79
CA LEU A 118 6.86 -8.39 -1.69
C LEU A 118 6.47 -7.68 -0.40
N ASP A 119 5.60 -6.68 -0.50
CA ASP A 119 5.00 -5.98 0.63
C ASP A 119 3.50 -6.29 0.65
N LEU A 120 2.96 -6.50 1.84
CA LEU A 120 1.53 -6.77 2.06
C LEU A 120 0.95 -5.77 3.05
N ILE A 121 -0.29 -5.36 2.83
CA ILE A 121 -1.05 -4.52 3.76
C ILE A 121 -2.48 -5.03 3.85
N LEU A 122 -3.03 -4.99 5.06
CA LEU A 122 -4.42 -5.31 5.35
C LEU A 122 -4.99 -4.21 6.25
N ASN A 123 -6.06 -3.59 5.82
CA ASN A 123 -6.81 -2.60 6.58
C ASN A 123 -8.24 -3.11 6.78
N TYR A 124 -8.78 -2.85 7.96
CA TYR A 124 -10.20 -3.00 8.21
C TYR A 124 -10.74 -1.75 8.87
N THR A 125 -11.69 -1.11 8.20
CA THR A 125 -12.42 0.05 8.68
C THR A 125 -13.78 -0.40 9.20
N PHE A 126 -14.02 -0.17 10.50
CA PHE A 126 -15.31 -0.43 11.10
C PHE A 126 -16.35 0.57 10.58
N ASN A 127 -17.31 0.08 9.82
CA ASN A 127 -18.44 0.87 9.33
C ASN A 127 -19.72 0.31 9.94
N PHE A 128 -20.10 0.82 11.11
CA PHE A 128 -21.39 0.50 11.71
C PHE A 128 -22.42 1.44 11.12
N THR A 129 -23.36 0.91 10.34
CA THR A 129 -24.59 1.64 10.05
C THR A 129 -25.28 1.93 11.37
N ALA A 130 -25.61 3.19 11.63
CA ALA A 130 -26.50 3.52 12.74
C ALA A 130 -27.75 2.66 12.55
N SER A 131 -28.15 1.91 13.58
CA SER A 131 -29.47 1.30 13.58
C SER A 131 -30.42 2.43 13.29
N VAL A 132 -31.10 2.37 12.14
CA VAL A 132 -32.26 3.22 11.90
C VAL A 132 -33.17 2.82 13.04
N ALA A 133 -33.21 3.62 14.11
CA ALA A 133 -34.29 3.56 15.06
C ALA A 133 -35.50 3.57 14.15
N GLN A 134 -36.26 2.46 14.12
CA GLN A 134 -37.48 2.41 13.33
C GLN A 134 -38.20 3.70 13.72
N ASN A 135 -38.23 4.67 12.81
CA ASN A 135 -39.12 5.80 12.96
C ASN A 135 -40.44 5.09 13.15
N GLN A 136 -40.97 5.10 14.38
CA GLN A 136 -42.36 4.75 14.60
C GLN A 136 -43.08 5.78 13.74
N VAL A 137 -43.46 5.35 12.54
CA VAL A 137 -44.31 6.12 11.67
C VAL A 137 -45.54 6.40 12.52
N ALA A 138 -45.75 7.68 12.84
CA ALA A 138 -46.92 8.15 13.54
C ALA A 138 -48.15 7.73 12.71
N GLY A 139 -48.79 6.63 13.08
CA GLY A 139 -49.88 6.08 12.27
C GLY A 139 -50.34 4.65 12.55
N TYR A 140 -49.69 3.90 13.45
CA TYR A 140 -50.22 2.60 13.91
C TYR A 140 -50.29 2.56 15.44
N ALA A 141 -51.32 3.18 15.99
CA ALA A 141 -51.80 2.80 17.32
C ALA A 141 -52.60 1.50 17.14
N SER A 142 -52.03 0.39 17.60
CA SER A 142 -52.81 -0.82 17.83
C SER A 142 -53.76 -0.53 18.98
N ASP A 143 -55.04 -0.38 18.66
CA ASP A 143 -56.13 -0.45 19.64
C ASP A 143 -56.02 -1.74 20.45
N GLY A 144 -56.02 -1.63 21.78
CA GLY A 144 -56.10 -2.80 22.64
C GLY A 144 -55.51 -2.62 24.03
N GLY A 145 -56.25 -1.98 24.94
CA GLY A 145 -55.91 -1.99 26.36
C GLY A 145 -56.86 -1.18 27.22
N LYS A 146 -57.95 -1.80 27.68
CA LYS A 146 -58.92 -1.23 28.62
C LYS A 146 -58.35 -1.10 30.05
N ASN A 147 -58.75 0.01 30.69
CA ASN A 147 -58.98 0.27 32.12
C ASN A 147 -57.79 0.54 33.07
N ALA A 148 -57.74 1.77 33.60
CA ALA A 148 -58.04 2.06 35.01
C ALA A 148 -58.16 3.57 35.22
N GLY A 149 -59.28 4.01 35.80
CA GLY A 149 -59.53 5.42 36.10
C GLY A 149 -58.65 5.95 37.22
N ILE A 150 -58.13 7.17 37.04
CA ILE A 150 -57.79 8.11 38.11
C ILE A 150 -58.19 9.49 37.60
N GLU A 151 -59.17 10.09 38.26
CA GLU A 151 -59.43 11.52 38.19
C GLU A 151 -58.32 12.28 38.92
N ASP A 152 -57.99 13.44 38.38
CA ASP A 152 -57.56 14.67 39.06
C ASP A 152 -56.22 15.27 38.60
N GLY A 153 -56.28 16.59 38.42
CA GLY A 153 -55.46 17.42 37.56
C GLY A 153 -54.01 17.59 37.97
N LYS A 154 -53.14 17.52 36.96
CA LYS A 154 -52.05 18.45 36.61
C LYS A 154 -51.09 17.70 35.71
N GLY A 155 -51.16 18.01 34.41
CA GLY A 155 -50.21 17.53 33.43
C GLY A 155 -48.78 17.84 33.86
N ARG A 156 -48.04 16.80 34.25
CA ARG A 156 -46.59 16.76 34.09
C ARG A 156 -46.32 15.57 33.19
N ASN A 157 -46.18 15.88 31.91
CA ASN A 157 -45.62 14.98 30.92
C ASN A 157 -44.14 14.82 31.29
N ILE A 158 -43.85 13.96 32.26
CA ILE A 158 -42.49 13.52 32.52
C ILE A 158 -42.22 12.52 31.41
N LEU A 159 -41.71 13.03 30.28
CA LEU A 159 -40.96 12.20 29.36
C LEU A 159 -39.95 11.45 30.25
N PRO A 160 -39.88 10.12 30.23
CA PRO A 160 -38.66 9.50 30.70
C PRO A 160 -37.57 10.16 29.85
N VAL A 161 -36.66 10.89 30.51
CA VAL A 161 -35.34 11.11 29.94
C VAL A 161 -34.89 9.70 29.67
N SER A 162 -35.07 9.25 28.41
CA SER A 162 -34.55 8.00 27.94
C SER A 162 -33.09 8.10 28.31
N THR A 163 -32.74 7.36 29.35
CA THR A 163 -31.37 7.06 29.72
C THR A 163 -30.69 6.83 28.39
N ALA A 164 -29.83 7.76 27.98
CA ALA A 164 -29.09 7.68 26.75
C ALA A 164 -28.63 6.22 26.63
N GLU A 165 -28.84 5.62 25.45
CA GLU A 165 -28.55 4.23 25.14
C GLU A 165 -27.09 3.88 25.50
N TYR A 166 -26.81 3.71 26.78
CA TYR A 166 -25.49 3.48 27.37
C TYR A 166 -25.20 1.97 27.46
N SER A 167 -25.99 1.17 26.77
CA SER A 167 -25.99 -0.28 26.88
C SER A 167 -25.94 -0.88 25.47
N SER A 168 -24.87 -1.61 25.18
CA SER A 168 -24.52 -2.30 23.91
C SER A 168 -24.11 -1.46 22.68
N GLY A 169 -24.48 -0.17 22.59
CA GLY A 169 -24.15 0.72 21.45
C GLY A 169 -22.88 1.56 21.57
N ALA A 170 -22.36 1.78 22.78
CA ALA A 170 -21.27 2.73 23.04
C ALA A 170 -19.92 2.33 22.41
N TRP A 171 -19.56 1.04 22.45
CA TRP A 171 -18.30 0.56 21.86
C TRP A 171 -18.35 0.52 20.33
N ARG A 172 -19.54 0.27 19.74
CA ARG A 172 -19.76 0.35 18.29
C ARG A 172 -19.66 1.79 17.81
N GLY A 173 -20.31 2.73 18.50
CA GLY A 173 -20.15 4.16 18.23
C GLY A 173 -18.69 4.59 18.37
N TRP A 174 -18.01 4.12 19.42
CA TRP A 174 -16.59 4.39 19.64
C TRP A 174 -15.67 3.78 18.58
N LEU A 175 -15.99 2.60 18.02
CA LEU A 175 -15.21 1.98 16.95
C LEU A 175 -15.58 2.47 15.54
N ASN A 176 -16.73 3.11 15.35
CA ASN A 176 -17.19 3.50 14.02
C ASN A 176 -16.22 4.48 13.32
N HIS A 177 -15.82 4.23 12.08
CA HIS A 177 -14.75 4.94 11.36
C HIS A 177 -13.36 4.83 11.98
N THR A 178 -13.13 3.79 12.78
CA THR A 178 -11.78 3.36 13.17
C THR A 178 -11.25 2.39 12.11
N THR A 179 -10.02 2.59 11.67
CA THR A 179 -9.30 1.68 10.77
C THR A 179 -8.14 1.04 11.53
N ILE A 180 -8.07 -0.28 11.53
CA ILE A 180 -6.90 -1.03 11.97
C ILE A 180 -6.12 -1.45 10.73
N THR A 181 -4.82 -1.19 10.73
CA THR A 181 -3.88 -1.57 9.67
C THR A 181 -2.86 -2.56 10.20
N LEU A 182 -2.64 -3.64 9.48
CA LEU A 182 -1.51 -4.55 9.63
C LEU A 182 -0.74 -4.56 8.31
N GLY A 183 0.54 -4.20 8.35
CA GLY A 183 1.40 -4.23 7.17
C GLY A 183 2.69 -5.00 7.42
N MET A 184 3.24 -5.55 6.33
CA MET A 184 4.50 -6.27 6.33
C MET A 184 5.28 -5.92 5.06
N ASN A 185 6.46 -5.33 5.23
CA ASN A 185 7.38 -5.05 4.15
C ASN A 185 8.40 -6.19 4.05
N ASN A 186 8.83 -6.50 2.82
CA ASN A 186 9.76 -7.58 2.52
C ASN A 186 9.34 -8.91 3.14
N VAL A 187 8.13 -9.37 2.83
CA VAL A 187 7.52 -10.60 3.36
C VAL A 187 8.39 -11.83 3.18
N LEU A 188 9.15 -11.88 2.08
CA LEU A 188 10.07 -12.97 1.74
C LEU A 188 11.44 -12.85 2.43
N ASP A 189 11.69 -11.75 3.16
CA ASP A 189 12.93 -11.51 3.90
C ASP A 189 14.17 -11.54 3.00
N GLN A 190 14.02 -10.98 1.80
CA GLN A 190 15.05 -11.03 0.78
C GLN A 190 16.11 -9.97 1.07
N ASP A 191 17.35 -10.42 1.27
CA ASP A 191 18.51 -9.54 1.37
C ASP A 191 18.79 -8.82 0.05
N PRO A 192 19.25 -7.54 0.09
CA PRO A 192 19.68 -6.85 -1.10
C PRO A 192 20.90 -7.54 -1.71
N PRO A 193 21.03 -7.57 -3.05
CA PRO A 193 22.12 -8.27 -3.70
C PRO A 193 23.44 -7.55 -3.43
N PHE A 194 24.49 -8.34 -3.17
CA PHE A 194 25.81 -7.81 -2.86
C PHE A 194 26.47 -7.20 -4.10
N ALA A 195 26.93 -5.97 -3.96
CA ALA A 195 27.63 -5.15 -4.94
C ALA A 195 29.01 -4.72 -4.39
N PHE A 196 29.86 -4.15 -5.24
CA PHE A 196 31.22 -3.78 -4.85
C PHE A 196 31.16 -2.74 -3.72
N GLY A 197 31.69 -3.09 -2.54
CA GLY A 197 31.63 -2.24 -1.36
C GLY A 197 30.30 -2.32 -0.57
N GLY A 198 29.45 -3.34 -0.79
CA GLY A 198 28.24 -3.57 0.00
C GLY A 198 27.02 -3.87 -0.85
N TYR A 199 26.08 -2.93 -0.93
CA TYR A 199 24.87 -2.99 -1.77
C TYR A 199 24.57 -1.57 -2.28
N ASP A 200 23.70 -1.43 -3.28
CA ASP A 200 23.28 -0.10 -3.72
C ASP A 200 22.19 0.47 -2.81
N GLN A 201 22.57 1.41 -1.95
CA GLN A 201 21.67 2.11 -1.02
C GLN A 201 20.64 3.02 -1.70
N ARG A 202 20.82 3.34 -2.98
CA ARG A 202 19.88 4.20 -3.71
C ARG A 202 18.69 3.45 -4.26
N THR A 203 18.84 2.14 -4.47
CA THR A 203 17.84 1.31 -5.13
C THR A 203 17.37 0.17 -4.24
N ALA A 204 18.21 -0.30 -3.31
CA ALA A 204 17.90 -1.36 -2.38
C ALA A 204 18.02 -0.93 -0.90
N ASN A 205 17.43 -1.73 -0.02
CA ASN A 205 17.39 -1.50 1.42
C ASN A 205 17.83 -2.77 2.17
N ILE A 206 18.57 -2.62 3.26
CA ILE A 206 19.00 -3.71 4.17
C ILE A 206 17.94 -4.08 5.21
N ARG A 207 16.86 -3.31 5.31
CA ARG A 207 15.75 -3.70 6.17
C ARG A 207 15.19 -5.02 5.66
N GLY A 208 15.38 -6.07 6.44
CA GLY A 208 14.69 -7.34 6.25
C GLY A 208 13.19 -7.19 6.48
N ARG A 209 12.53 -8.32 6.70
CA ARG A 209 11.10 -8.36 6.96
C ARG A 209 10.71 -7.50 8.16
N THR A 210 9.84 -6.53 7.92
CA THR A 210 9.39 -5.58 8.94
C THR A 210 7.87 -5.54 8.97
N TRP A 211 7.27 -5.74 10.14
CA TRP A 211 5.83 -5.64 10.36
C TRP A 211 5.49 -4.35 11.11
N TYR A 212 4.31 -3.80 10.85
CA TYR A 212 3.81 -2.63 11.53
C TYR A 212 2.30 -2.72 11.73
N VAL A 213 1.82 -2.07 12.78
CA VAL A 213 0.40 -1.93 13.08
C VAL A 213 0.10 -0.44 13.21
N ALA A 214 -1.01 0.00 12.64
CA ALA A 214 -1.50 1.36 12.81
C ALA A 214 -2.99 1.36 13.17
N LEU A 215 -3.39 2.41 13.89
CA LEU A 215 -4.78 2.68 14.24
C LEU A 215 -5.10 4.10 13.80
N THR A 216 -6.09 4.25 12.92
CA THR A 216 -6.58 5.55 12.46
C THR A 216 -8.01 5.73 12.91
N LYS A 217 -8.37 6.91 13.44
CA LYS A 217 -9.74 7.26 13.82
C LYS A 217 -10.15 8.54 13.11
N ARG A 218 -11.31 8.52 12.45
CA ARG A 218 -11.98 9.74 11.99
C ARG A 218 -13.03 10.16 13.02
N PHE A 219 -13.04 11.44 13.40
CA PHE A 219 -13.97 12.05 14.35
C PHE A 219 -15.07 12.79 13.62
#